data_AF-A0A966SKD7-F1
#
_entry.id   AF-A0A966SKD7-F1
#
_cell.length_a   1.000
_cell.length_b   1.000
_cell.length_c   1.000
_cell.angle_alpha   90.00
_cell.angle_beta   90.00
_cell.angle_gamma   90.00
#
_symmetry.space_group_name_H-M   'P 1'
#
loop_
_entity.id
_entity.type
_entity.pdbx_description
1 polymer ?
#
loop_
_entity_poly.entity_id
_entity_poly.type
_entity_poly.pdbx_seq_one_letter_code
_entity_poly.pdbx_strand_id
1 'polypeptide(L)'
;LISDGRKVDLGGRNYLLSPQDLAGLEVLPDLARAGVASLKIEGRLKSPEYVASITRIYRQALDALVESRERRAESPALSDPRPSTLDPRRYELEMAFSRGLHTGWFEGIDNQRLVHARFGKKRGAFVGEVTRVAGDRVHIRLAGPLKAGDGIVFDPGHGGDDEEGGRVFQMRSAEYVMRNEEVVLTFMPSAVDFARVHVGDKLWKTSDAELEKRVRATFAGEAPRFQRPARFELHGHEGTPLTIIARDELGHVAQAQSAAPLARAEKQPLTEEKLRDQLGRLGGTPFKLGALTSRLEGEVILPVSELNRLRRELVAELERQRALPKRWVLNEKLAESPAASSPSLPS
;
A
#
# COMPACT_ATOMS: atom_id res chain seq x y z
N LEU A 1 -22.85 11.59 28.86
CA LEU A 1 -21.78 10.99 29.69
C LEU A 1 -22.10 11.21 31.16
N ILE A 2 -21.79 10.28 32.05
CA ILE A 2 -21.78 10.56 33.49
C ILE A 2 -20.31 10.78 33.89
N SER A 3 -19.99 11.94 34.46
CA SER A 3 -18.68 12.23 35.05
C SER A 3 -18.91 12.67 36.48
N ASP A 4 -18.25 12.01 37.44
CA ASP A 4 -18.36 12.32 38.87
C ASP A 4 -19.81 12.40 39.37
N GLY A 5 -20.64 11.45 38.93
CA GLY A 5 -22.06 11.37 39.28
C GLY A 5 -22.97 12.39 38.59
N ARG A 6 -22.45 13.26 37.70
CA ARG A 6 -23.23 14.27 36.98
C ARG A 6 -23.37 13.95 35.51
N LYS A 7 -24.57 14.19 34.96
CA LYS A 7 -24.81 14.10 33.51
C LYS A 7 -24.14 15.28 32.81
N VAL A 8 -23.18 14.98 31.96
CA VAL A 8 -22.50 15.93 31.07
C VAL A 8 -23.21 15.93 29.73
N ASP A 9 -23.63 17.11 29.28
CA ASP A 9 -24.10 17.33 27.92
C ASP A 9 -22.93 17.26 26.95
N LEU A 10 -23.05 16.37 25.96
CA LEU A 10 -22.02 16.10 24.97
C LEU A 10 -22.28 16.84 23.65
N GLY A 11 -23.40 17.54 23.53
CA GLY A 11 -23.87 18.08 22.25
C GLY A 11 -23.86 16.99 21.18
N GLY A 12 -23.29 17.29 20.01
CA GLY A 12 -23.14 16.34 18.90
C GLY A 12 -22.05 15.25 19.07
N ARG A 13 -21.50 15.03 20.27
CA ARG A 13 -20.40 14.07 20.50
C ARG A 13 -20.89 12.72 21.02
N ASN A 14 -21.40 11.89 20.12
CA ASN A 14 -22.00 10.59 20.45
C ASN A 14 -21.02 9.40 20.45
N TYR A 15 -19.78 9.58 19.98
CA TYR A 15 -18.82 8.49 19.74
C TYR A 15 -17.52 8.67 20.53
N LEU A 16 -17.62 8.83 21.85
CA LEU A 16 -16.49 9.10 22.76
C LEU A 16 -15.39 8.03 22.77
N LEU A 17 -15.65 6.83 22.23
CA LEU A 17 -14.68 5.72 22.14
C LEU A 17 -14.24 5.44 20.70
N SER A 18 -14.51 6.35 19.77
CA SER A 18 -14.12 6.23 18.37
C SER A 18 -13.00 7.22 18.04
N PRO A 19 -11.73 6.87 18.33
CA PRO A 19 -10.60 7.69 17.91
C PRO A 19 -10.45 7.69 16.38
N GLN A 20 -9.77 8.72 15.88
CA GLN A 20 -9.22 8.75 14.53
C GLN A 20 -8.22 7.60 14.32
N ASP A 21 -7.96 7.26 13.07
CA ASP A 21 -7.04 6.17 12.74
C ASP A 21 -5.58 6.63 12.85
N LEU A 22 -4.74 5.79 13.45
CA LEU A 22 -3.31 6.05 13.61
C LEU A 22 -2.61 6.00 12.25
N ALA A 23 -2.13 7.15 11.78
CA ALA A 23 -1.36 7.29 10.56
C ALA A 23 -0.04 8.04 10.86
N GLY A 24 1.08 7.32 10.74
CA GLY A 24 2.41 7.83 11.01
C GLY A 24 3.14 8.39 9.80
N LEU A 25 2.45 8.69 8.69
CA LEU A 25 3.11 9.12 7.45
C LEU A 25 3.90 10.43 7.65
N GLU A 26 3.34 11.39 8.39
CA GLU A 26 3.93 12.70 8.67
C GLU A 26 5.18 12.59 9.58
N VAL A 27 5.17 11.63 10.50
CA VAL A 27 6.24 11.39 11.48
C VAL A 27 7.20 10.27 11.05
N LEU A 28 7.00 9.70 9.86
CA LEU A 28 7.83 8.62 9.31
C LEU A 28 9.33 8.98 9.25
N PRO A 29 9.74 10.20 8.87
CA PRO A 29 11.16 10.57 8.88
C PRO A 29 11.77 10.48 10.29
N ASP A 30 11.01 10.88 11.31
CA ASP A 30 11.46 10.89 12.70
C ASP A 30 11.53 9.47 13.27
N LEU A 31 10.56 8.61 12.94
CA LEU A 31 10.61 7.17 13.26
C LEU A 31 11.84 6.50 12.64
N ALA A 32 12.13 6.80 11.37
CA ALA A 32 13.30 6.26 10.69
C ALA A 32 14.62 6.79 11.27
N ARG A 33 14.62 8.00 11.86
CA ARG A 33 15.80 8.57 12.54
C ARG A 33 16.00 7.96 13.93
N ALA A 34 14.90 7.62 14.62
CA ALA A 34 14.92 6.93 15.91
C ALA A 34 15.39 5.47 15.82
N GLY A 35 15.67 4.95 14.63
CA GLY A 35 16.16 3.58 14.43
C GLY A 35 15.05 2.52 14.34
N VAL A 36 13.79 2.92 14.11
CA VAL A 36 12.71 1.96 13.87
C VAL A 36 12.99 1.14 12.61
N ALA A 37 13.18 -0.17 12.79
CA ALA A 37 13.53 -1.10 11.72
C ALA A 37 12.31 -1.73 11.02
N SER A 38 11.12 -1.66 11.63
CA SER A 38 9.91 -2.27 11.10
C SER A 38 8.67 -1.47 11.47
N LEU A 39 7.72 -1.40 10.53
CA LEU A 39 6.41 -0.80 10.73
C LEU A 39 5.35 -1.90 10.61
N LYS A 40 4.37 -1.88 11.49
CA LYS A 40 3.22 -2.78 11.45
C LYS A 40 2.02 -2.03 10.90
N ILE A 41 1.43 -2.55 9.83
CA ILE A 41 0.14 -2.09 9.29
C ILE A 41 -0.95 -3.03 9.80
N GLU A 42 -1.95 -2.50 10.50
CA GLU A 42 -3.11 -3.27 10.94
C GLU A 42 -4.12 -3.39 9.80
N GLY A 43 -4.38 -4.63 9.37
CA GLY A 43 -5.21 -4.95 8.21
C GLY A 43 -6.27 -6.02 8.47
N ARG A 44 -6.44 -6.48 9.72
CA ARG A 44 -7.44 -7.51 10.03
C ARG A 44 -8.84 -7.01 9.65
N LEU A 45 -9.61 -7.86 8.96
CA LEU A 45 -10.95 -7.56 8.43
C LEU A 45 -10.99 -6.38 7.41
N LYS A 46 -9.84 -5.94 6.88
CA LYS A 46 -9.78 -4.94 5.82
C LYS A 46 -9.80 -5.60 4.45
N SER A 47 -10.24 -4.85 3.43
CA SER A 47 -10.26 -5.34 2.06
C SER A 47 -8.85 -5.49 1.49
N PRO A 48 -8.65 -6.35 0.46
CA PRO A 48 -7.39 -6.42 -0.27
C PRO A 48 -6.91 -5.05 -0.80
N GLU A 49 -7.85 -4.20 -1.23
CA GLU A 49 -7.56 -2.84 -1.72
C GLU A 49 -6.97 -1.96 -0.61
N TYR A 50 -7.51 -2.02 0.61
CA TYR A 50 -6.93 -1.30 1.74
C TYR A 50 -5.49 -1.75 1.97
N VAL A 51 -5.24 -3.06 2.06
CA VAL A 51 -3.89 -3.58 2.33
C VAL A 51 -2.91 -3.15 1.22
N ALA A 52 -3.32 -3.26 -0.04
CA ALA A 52 -2.50 -2.85 -1.19
C ALA A 52 -2.22 -1.34 -1.20
N SER A 53 -3.24 -0.52 -0.88
CA SER A 53 -3.14 0.93 -0.80
C SER A 53 -2.17 1.38 0.30
N ILE A 54 -2.43 1.00 1.56
CA ILE A 54 -1.62 1.42 2.70
C ILE A 54 -0.17 0.94 2.55
N THR A 55 0.04 -0.31 2.15
CA THR A 55 1.40 -0.86 1.96
C THR A 55 2.17 -0.08 0.91
N ARG A 56 1.52 0.25 -0.23
CA ARG A 56 2.17 1.02 -1.31
C ARG A 56 2.52 2.44 -0.85
N ILE A 57 1.60 3.12 -0.16
CA ILE A 57 1.81 4.48 0.33
C ILE A 57 3.01 4.56 1.26
N TYR A 58 3.10 3.66 2.24
CA TYR A 58 4.23 3.62 3.17
C TYR A 58 5.53 3.19 2.47
N ARG A 59 5.48 2.25 1.51
CA ARG A 59 6.66 1.85 0.72
C ARG A 59 7.22 3.03 -0.07
N GLN A 60 6.37 3.77 -0.78
CA GLN A 60 6.76 4.97 -1.53
C GLN A 60 7.35 6.05 -0.61
N ALA A 61 6.79 6.24 0.57
CA ALA A 61 7.30 7.21 1.54
C ALA A 61 8.67 6.79 2.10
N LEU A 62 8.86 5.49 2.39
CA LEU A 62 10.17 4.95 2.80
C LEU A 62 11.21 5.04 1.67
N ASP A 63 10.83 4.75 0.42
CA ASP A 63 11.74 4.86 -0.73
C ASP A 63 12.19 6.31 -0.94
N ALA A 64 11.26 7.26 -0.88
CA ALA A 64 11.58 8.68 -0.96
C ALA A 64 12.51 9.16 0.18
N LEU A 65 12.38 8.58 1.37
CA LEU A 65 13.28 8.86 2.49
C LEU A 65 14.68 8.30 2.27
N VAL A 66 14.80 7.09 1.71
CA VAL A 66 16.11 6.50 1.36
C VAL A 66 16.81 7.35 0.31
N GLU A 67 16.12 7.66 -0.80
CA GLU A 67 16.68 8.52 -1.85
C GLU A 67 17.08 9.90 -1.33
N SER A 68 16.29 10.48 -0.42
CA SER A 68 16.61 11.76 0.19
C SER A 68 17.88 11.70 1.05
N ARG A 69 18.09 10.58 1.77
CA ARG A 69 19.32 10.38 2.57
C ARG A 69 20.55 10.23 1.67
N GLU A 70 20.42 9.52 0.56
CA GLU A 70 21.49 9.38 -0.45
C GLU A 70 21.84 10.75 -1.05
N ARG A 71 20.85 11.52 -1.50
CA ARG A 71 21.05 12.89 -1.99
C ARG A 71 21.67 13.82 -0.95
N ARG A 72 21.37 13.63 0.34
CA ARG A 72 21.94 14.44 1.43
C ARG A 72 23.41 14.11 1.71
N ALA A 73 23.83 12.86 1.50
CA ALA A 73 25.24 12.50 1.56
C ALA A 73 26.06 13.24 0.49
N GLU A 74 25.43 13.56 -0.65
CA GLU A 74 26.01 14.35 -1.73
C GLU A 74 25.83 15.87 -1.53
N SER A 75 24.76 16.31 -0.84
CA SER A 75 24.47 17.73 -0.57
C SER A 75 23.78 17.96 0.80
N PRO A 76 24.51 18.40 1.84
CA PRO A 76 24.03 18.42 3.23
C PRO A 76 22.87 19.36 3.57
N ALA A 77 22.55 20.33 2.69
CA ALA A 77 21.55 21.37 2.93
C ALA A 77 20.09 20.91 2.75
N LEU A 78 19.85 19.67 2.29
CA LEU A 78 18.51 19.14 2.05
C LEU A 78 17.83 18.67 3.35
N SER A 79 16.58 19.09 3.56
CA SER A 79 15.70 18.59 4.63
C SER A 79 15.01 17.29 4.22
N ASP A 80 14.67 16.43 5.19
CA ASP A 80 13.89 15.21 4.93
C ASP A 80 12.51 15.57 4.33
N PRO A 81 12.04 14.85 3.31
CA PRO A 81 10.72 15.08 2.74
C PRO A 81 9.65 14.80 3.78
N ARG A 82 8.88 15.83 4.14
CA ARG A 82 7.67 15.68 4.95
C ARG A 82 6.44 15.74 4.02
N PRO A 83 5.49 14.81 4.16
CA PRO A 83 4.20 14.89 3.47
C PRO A 83 3.54 16.23 3.77
N SER A 84 3.07 16.94 2.74
CA SER A 84 2.22 18.12 2.92
C SER A 84 0.74 17.72 2.97
N THR A 85 -0.13 18.65 3.36
CA THR A 85 -1.60 18.44 3.27
C THR A 85 -2.08 18.23 1.83
N LEU A 86 -1.29 18.64 0.85
CA LEU A 86 -1.55 18.46 -0.58
C LEU A 86 -0.94 17.17 -1.15
N ASP A 87 -0.35 16.32 -0.32
CA ASP A 87 0.21 15.05 -0.76
C ASP A 87 -0.89 14.13 -1.34
N PRO A 88 -0.81 13.73 -2.62
CA PRO A 88 -1.80 12.84 -3.23
C PRO A 88 -2.00 11.52 -2.48
N ARG A 89 -0.98 11.07 -1.73
CA ARG A 89 -1.06 9.88 -0.87
C ARG A 89 -2.03 10.07 0.29
N ARG A 90 -2.21 11.30 0.78
CA ARG A 90 -3.13 11.62 1.88
C ARG A 90 -4.57 11.35 1.47
N TYR A 91 -4.97 11.83 0.29
CA TYR A 91 -6.28 11.52 -0.28
C TYR A 91 -6.52 10.02 -0.38
N GLU A 92 -5.53 9.26 -0.87
CA GLU A 92 -5.66 7.81 -0.96
C GLU A 92 -5.79 7.14 0.41
N LEU A 93 -5.02 7.57 1.43
CA LEU A 93 -5.16 7.09 2.81
C LEU A 93 -6.57 7.34 3.37
N GLU A 94 -7.08 8.56 3.17
CA GLU A 94 -8.41 8.95 3.63
C GLU A 94 -9.50 8.09 2.99
N MET A 95 -9.36 7.80 1.69
CA MET A 95 -10.27 6.97 0.92
C MET A 95 -10.18 5.48 1.25
N ALA A 96 -9.01 4.93 1.59
CA ALA A 96 -8.81 3.51 1.85
C ALA A 96 -9.68 3.03 3.03
N PHE A 97 -9.54 3.67 4.18
CA PHE A 97 -10.46 3.57 5.33
C PHE A 97 -9.96 4.54 6.40
N SER A 98 -10.66 5.66 6.61
CA SER A 98 -10.34 6.56 7.71
C SER A 98 -11.59 7.06 8.43
N ARG A 99 -11.48 7.17 9.76
CA ARG A 99 -12.34 8.03 10.61
C ARG A 99 -11.71 9.42 10.79
N GLY A 100 -10.89 9.85 9.83
CA GLY A 100 -9.85 10.85 10.06
C GLY A 100 -8.51 10.20 10.39
N LEU A 101 -7.43 10.93 10.11
CA LEU A 101 -6.05 10.49 10.29
C LEU A 101 -5.41 11.30 11.40
N HIS A 102 -4.74 10.62 12.32
CA HIS A 102 -3.99 11.26 13.40
C HIS A 102 -2.65 10.57 13.61
N THR A 103 -1.61 11.33 13.99
CA THR A 103 -0.29 10.82 14.37
C THR A 103 -0.29 10.12 15.74
N GLY A 104 -1.46 9.81 16.31
CA GLY A 104 -1.57 9.36 17.70
C GLY A 104 -0.97 10.38 18.66
N TRP A 105 0.01 9.96 19.45
CA TRP A 105 0.74 10.83 20.38
C TRP A 105 2.18 11.11 19.98
N PHE A 106 2.56 10.84 18.72
CA PHE A 106 3.92 11.11 18.24
C PHE A 106 4.28 12.61 18.30
N GLU A 107 3.29 13.51 18.29
CA GLU A 107 3.45 14.95 18.41
C GLU A 107 3.03 15.49 19.79
N GLY A 108 2.82 14.62 20.78
CA GLY A 108 2.35 14.96 22.12
C GLY A 108 0.94 14.47 22.44
N ILE A 109 0.53 14.63 23.70
CA ILE A 109 -0.77 14.14 24.19
C ILE A 109 -1.85 15.17 23.91
N ASP A 110 -2.72 14.87 22.94
CA ASP A 110 -3.96 15.62 22.68
C ASP A 110 -5.13 14.67 22.44
N ASN A 111 -5.80 14.28 23.53
CA ASN A 111 -6.91 13.33 23.47
C ASN A 111 -8.16 13.92 22.81
N GLN A 112 -8.34 15.25 22.85
CA GLN A 112 -9.50 15.91 22.25
C GLN A 112 -9.39 15.97 20.73
N ARG A 113 -8.16 16.16 20.22
CA ARG A 113 -7.89 16.07 18.77
C ARG A 113 -7.96 14.62 18.28
N LEU A 114 -7.44 13.66 19.05
CA LEU A 114 -7.51 12.24 18.69
C LEU A 114 -8.96 11.72 18.62
N VAL A 115 -9.83 12.18 19.52
CA VAL A 115 -11.23 11.73 19.63
C VAL A 115 -12.19 12.90 19.46
N HIS A 116 -12.53 13.24 18.21
CA HIS A 116 -13.55 14.26 17.93
C HIS A 116 -14.96 13.80 18.33
N ALA A 117 -15.19 12.49 18.49
CA ALA A 117 -16.42 11.86 18.98
C ALA A 117 -17.70 12.14 18.18
N ARG A 118 -17.58 12.57 16.93
CA ARG A 118 -18.74 12.93 16.07
C ARG A 118 -19.32 11.74 15.31
N PHE A 119 -18.48 10.76 14.95
CA PHE A 119 -18.87 9.59 14.18
C PHE A 119 -17.99 8.38 14.49
N GLY A 120 -18.56 7.19 14.37
CA GLY A 120 -17.86 5.91 14.62
C GLY A 120 -17.48 5.14 13.35
N LYS A 121 -17.92 5.59 12.18
CA LYS A 121 -17.77 4.89 10.89
C LYS A 121 -16.79 5.62 9.97
N LYS A 122 -16.29 4.90 8.95
CA LYS A 122 -15.45 5.48 7.88
C LYS A 122 -16.14 6.71 7.28
N ARG A 123 -15.37 7.79 7.14
CA ARG A 123 -15.84 9.07 6.59
C ARG A 123 -15.34 9.30 5.17
N GLY A 124 -14.08 8.98 4.91
CA GLY A 124 -13.43 9.26 3.63
C GLY A 124 -12.92 10.71 3.53
N ALA A 125 -12.66 11.19 2.32
CA ALA A 125 -12.04 12.50 2.09
C ALA A 125 -13.07 13.65 2.14
N PHE A 126 -12.71 14.78 2.75
CA PHE A 126 -13.55 15.99 2.72
C PHE A 126 -13.54 16.57 1.30
N VAL A 127 -14.72 16.88 0.74
CA VAL A 127 -14.82 17.38 -0.65
C VAL A 127 -15.57 18.70 -0.77
N GLY A 128 -16.26 19.17 0.26
CA GLY A 128 -16.91 20.48 0.19
C GLY A 128 -18.00 20.69 1.23
N GLU A 129 -18.78 21.75 1.01
CA GLU A 129 -19.87 22.19 1.89
C GLU A 129 -21.10 22.58 1.06
N VAL A 130 -22.30 22.24 1.54
CA VAL A 130 -23.56 22.63 0.91
C VAL A 130 -23.77 24.13 1.02
N THR A 131 -23.90 24.80 -0.12
CA THR A 131 -24.22 26.23 -0.20
C THR A 131 -25.69 26.49 -0.48
N ARG A 132 -26.37 25.57 -1.19
CA ARG A 132 -27.79 25.67 -1.51
C ARG A 132 -28.39 24.30 -1.84
N VAL A 133 -29.64 24.09 -1.43
CA VAL A 133 -30.46 22.95 -1.84
C VAL A 133 -31.61 23.49 -2.71
N ALA A 134 -31.83 22.90 -3.89
CA ALA A 134 -32.82 23.37 -4.86
C ALA A 134 -33.49 22.19 -5.57
N GLY A 135 -34.69 21.83 -5.10
CA GLY A 135 -35.44 20.71 -5.65
C GLY A 135 -34.68 19.39 -5.50
N ASP A 136 -34.29 18.80 -6.62
CA ASP A 136 -33.55 17.54 -6.72
C ASP A 136 -32.03 17.73 -6.87
N ARG A 137 -31.51 18.91 -6.50
CA ARG A 137 -30.10 19.28 -6.70
C ARG A 137 -29.51 19.95 -5.48
N VAL A 138 -28.21 19.78 -5.33
CA VAL A 138 -27.43 20.43 -4.26
C VAL A 138 -26.27 21.20 -4.88
N HIS A 139 -26.13 22.47 -4.49
CA HIS A 139 -24.98 23.30 -4.82
C HIS A 139 -23.94 23.16 -3.71
N ILE A 140 -22.69 22.95 -4.12
CA ILE A 140 -21.57 22.67 -3.25
C ILE A 140 -20.44 23.64 -3.54
N ARG A 141 -19.86 24.21 -2.49
CA ARG A 141 -18.52 24.83 -2.57
C ARG A 141 -17.49 23.71 -2.52
N LEU A 142 -16.82 23.46 -3.64
CA LEU A 142 -15.84 22.38 -3.74
C LEU A 142 -14.56 22.71 -2.95
N ALA A 143 -14.04 21.73 -2.23
CA ALA A 143 -12.79 21.82 -1.47
C ALA A 143 -11.87 20.61 -1.69
N GLY A 144 -12.27 19.66 -2.54
CA GLY A 144 -11.51 18.45 -2.84
C GLY A 144 -12.02 17.77 -4.12
N PRO A 145 -11.35 16.70 -4.58
CA PRO A 145 -11.67 16.05 -5.84
C PRO A 145 -13.00 15.28 -5.77
N LEU A 146 -13.95 15.66 -6.63
CA LEU A 146 -15.24 15.01 -6.79
C LEU A 146 -15.61 14.92 -8.28
N LYS A 147 -16.30 13.85 -8.66
CA LYS A 147 -16.85 13.64 -10.01
C LYS A 147 -18.10 12.77 -9.98
N ALA A 148 -18.78 12.68 -11.11
CA ALA A 148 -19.88 11.74 -11.29
C ALA A 148 -19.43 10.28 -11.06
N GLY A 149 -20.29 9.48 -10.43
CA GLY A 149 -20.06 8.09 -10.03
C GLY A 149 -19.50 7.92 -8.61
N ASP A 150 -18.91 8.97 -8.03
CA ASP A 150 -18.39 8.96 -6.68
C ASP A 150 -19.53 8.85 -5.65
N GLY A 151 -19.30 8.10 -4.58
CA GLY A 151 -20.21 8.05 -3.44
C GLY A 151 -19.88 9.18 -2.47
N ILE A 152 -20.91 9.85 -1.95
CA ILE A 152 -20.78 10.92 -0.95
C ILE A 152 -21.78 10.72 0.20
N VAL A 153 -21.48 11.35 1.33
CA VAL A 153 -22.40 11.49 2.46
C VAL A 153 -22.45 12.96 2.91
N PHE A 154 -23.64 13.42 3.27
CA PHE A 154 -23.88 14.71 3.90
C PHE A 154 -23.77 14.56 5.42
N ASP A 155 -22.87 15.32 6.02
CA ASP A 155 -22.65 15.39 7.47
C ASP A 155 -23.29 16.67 8.01
N PRO A 156 -24.46 16.54 8.69
CA PRO A 156 -25.20 17.66 9.25
C PRO A 156 -24.59 18.18 10.57
N GLY A 157 -23.44 17.65 10.97
CA GLY A 157 -22.65 18.12 12.08
C GLY A 157 -23.14 17.73 13.48
N HIS A 158 -24.36 17.19 13.61
CA HIS A 158 -24.82 16.53 14.81
C HIS A 158 -24.42 15.05 14.77
N GLY A 159 -23.76 14.54 15.82
CA GLY A 159 -23.30 13.16 15.81
C GLY A 159 -24.47 12.18 15.71
N GLY A 160 -24.34 11.15 14.88
CA GLY A 160 -25.36 10.12 14.73
C GLY A 160 -25.17 9.29 13.46
N ASP A 161 -25.98 8.25 13.34
CA ASP A 161 -26.01 7.35 12.18
C ASP A 161 -27.05 7.76 11.11
N ASP A 162 -27.74 8.89 11.32
CA ASP A 162 -28.85 9.37 10.48
C ASP A 162 -28.37 10.29 9.36
N GLU A 163 -27.27 9.92 8.72
CA GLU A 163 -26.65 10.69 7.64
C GLU A 163 -27.23 10.28 6.28
N GLU A 164 -27.51 11.27 5.44
CA GLU A 164 -28.02 11.05 4.09
C GLU A 164 -26.86 10.99 3.09
N GLY A 165 -26.94 10.17 2.05
CA GLY A 165 -25.86 10.04 1.08
C GLY A 165 -26.20 9.17 -0.12
N GLY A 166 -25.43 9.33 -1.18
CA GLY A 166 -25.70 8.64 -2.45
C GLY A 166 -24.54 8.75 -3.43
N ARG A 167 -24.69 8.12 -4.60
CA ARG A 167 -23.75 8.32 -5.71
C ARG A 167 -24.13 9.55 -6.51
N VAL A 168 -23.15 10.40 -6.78
CA VAL A 168 -23.31 11.55 -7.68
C VAL A 168 -23.63 11.04 -9.09
N PHE A 169 -24.79 11.41 -9.61
CA PHE A 169 -25.22 11.02 -10.96
C PHE A 169 -24.62 11.97 -12.00
N GLN A 170 -24.77 13.28 -11.79
CA GLN A 170 -24.11 14.31 -12.62
C GLN A 170 -23.51 15.39 -11.74
N MET A 171 -22.43 15.98 -12.24
CA MET A 171 -21.77 17.15 -11.65
C MET A 171 -21.60 18.18 -12.76
N ARG A 172 -22.07 19.41 -12.52
CA ARG A 172 -21.97 20.52 -13.46
C ARG A 172 -21.37 21.73 -12.76
N SER A 173 -20.51 22.48 -13.44
CA SER A 173 -20.12 23.80 -12.96
C SER A 173 -21.35 24.71 -12.95
N ALA A 174 -21.52 25.52 -11.90
CA ALA A 174 -22.60 26.50 -11.87
C ALA A 174 -22.40 27.52 -13.01
N GLU A 175 -23.37 27.65 -13.92
CA GLU A 175 -23.30 28.50 -15.13
C GLU A 175 -23.10 30.00 -14.82
N TYR A 176 -23.25 30.42 -13.56
CA TYR A 176 -23.17 31.81 -13.12
C TYR A 176 -22.39 31.98 -11.80
N VAL A 177 -21.10 31.65 -11.73
CA VAL A 177 -20.29 32.10 -10.57
C VAL A 177 -18.89 32.56 -10.97
N MET A 178 -18.69 33.86 -10.92
CA MET A 178 -17.40 34.51 -10.72
C MET A 178 -17.09 34.47 -9.21
N ARG A 179 -16.19 33.58 -8.75
CA ARG A 179 -15.32 33.68 -7.55
C ARG A 179 -15.15 32.43 -6.68
N ASN A 180 -15.96 31.38 -6.80
CA ASN A 180 -15.76 30.13 -6.07
C ASN A 180 -16.15 28.96 -6.97
N GLU A 181 -15.37 27.88 -6.99
CA GLU A 181 -15.64 26.65 -7.75
C GLU A 181 -16.90 25.94 -7.22
N GLU A 182 -18.07 26.55 -7.45
CA GLU A 182 -19.35 26.01 -7.05
C GLU A 182 -19.84 25.03 -8.11
N VAL A 183 -20.26 23.86 -7.64
CA VAL A 183 -20.71 22.76 -8.49
C VAL A 183 -22.11 22.34 -8.08
N VAL A 184 -22.90 21.95 -9.07
CA VAL A 184 -24.26 21.43 -8.89
C VAL A 184 -24.20 19.92 -9.02
N LEU A 185 -24.60 19.23 -7.96
CA LEU A 185 -24.71 17.78 -7.91
C LEU A 185 -26.16 17.35 -8.09
N THR A 186 -26.36 16.33 -8.89
CA THR A 186 -27.64 15.62 -9.00
C THR A 186 -27.44 14.14 -8.69
N PHE A 187 -28.54 13.49 -8.28
CA PHE A 187 -28.55 12.09 -7.84
C PHE A 187 -29.62 11.33 -8.63
N MET A 188 -29.55 10.01 -8.61
CA MET A 188 -30.64 9.19 -9.15
C MET A 188 -31.94 9.44 -8.37
N PRO A 189 -33.12 9.28 -8.99
CA PRO A 189 -34.39 9.45 -8.30
C PRO A 189 -34.47 8.61 -7.01
N SER A 190 -34.89 9.22 -5.91
CA SER A 190 -34.98 8.60 -4.58
C SER A 190 -33.65 8.09 -3.99
N ALA A 191 -32.50 8.43 -4.58
CA ALA A 191 -31.20 8.03 -4.04
C ALA A 191 -30.74 8.91 -2.87
N VAL A 192 -31.30 10.11 -2.74
CA VAL A 192 -31.05 11.07 -1.66
C VAL A 192 -32.37 11.71 -1.26
N ASP A 193 -32.67 11.71 0.03
CA ASP A 193 -33.76 12.53 0.59
C ASP A 193 -33.26 13.98 0.84
N PHE A 194 -33.54 14.88 -0.10
CA PHE A 194 -33.11 16.27 -0.03
C PHE A 194 -33.75 17.06 1.12
N ALA A 195 -34.84 16.57 1.74
CA ALA A 195 -35.42 17.22 2.92
C ALA A 195 -34.51 17.10 4.16
N ARG A 196 -33.55 16.16 4.12
CA ARG A 196 -32.58 15.93 5.19
C ARG A 196 -31.25 16.64 4.98
N VAL A 197 -31.07 17.29 3.83
CA VAL A 197 -29.85 18.01 3.46
C VAL A 197 -30.05 19.50 3.71
N HIS A 198 -29.12 20.11 4.42
CA HIS A 198 -29.20 21.52 4.84
C HIS A 198 -27.98 22.31 4.35
N VAL A 199 -28.18 23.62 4.21
CA VAL A 199 -27.06 24.55 3.95
C VAL A 199 -26.09 24.49 5.13
N GLY A 200 -24.79 24.38 4.82
CA GLY A 200 -23.72 24.19 5.80
C GLY A 200 -23.34 22.73 6.06
N ASP A 201 -24.11 21.76 5.55
CA ASP A 201 -23.75 20.35 5.66
C ASP A 201 -22.40 20.09 4.97
N LYS A 202 -21.55 19.29 5.62
CA LYS A 202 -20.24 18.93 5.08
C LYS A 202 -20.38 17.72 4.17
N LEU A 203 -19.65 17.72 3.06
CA LEU A 203 -19.62 16.58 2.15
C LEU A 203 -18.33 15.78 2.31
N TRP A 204 -18.51 14.48 2.44
CA TRP A 204 -17.42 13.52 2.53
C TRP A 204 -17.56 12.47 1.44
N LYS A 205 -16.46 12.20 0.75
CA LYS A 205 -16.39 11.20 -0.33
C LYS A 205 -16.16 9.82 0.26
N THR A 206 -17.13 8.92 0.07
CA THR A 206 -17.14 7.59 0.67
C THR A 206 -16.64 6.49 -0.28
N SER A 207 -16.73 6.71 -1.60
CA SER A 207 -16.19 5.79 -2.63
C SER A 207 -15.64 6.53 -3.85
N ASP A 208 -14.62 5.93 -4.48
CA ASP A 208 -13.99 6.39 -5.73
C ASP A 208 -13.66 5.15 -6.58
N ALA A 209 -14.53 4.86 -7.55
CA ALA A 209 -14.44 3.64 -8.35
C ALA A 209 -13.16 3.57 -9.20
N GLU A 210 -12.60 4.70 -9.62
CA GLU A 210 -11.35 4.72 -10.39
C GLU A 210 -10.14 4.45 -9.51
N LEU A 211 -10.10 5.05 -8.30
CA LEU A 211 -9.06 4.74 -7.33
C LEU A 211 -9.13 3.25 -6.95
N GLU A 212 -10.31 2.72 -6.66
CA GLU A 212 -10.51 1.31 -6.34
C GLU A 212 -10.05 0.41 -7.49
N LYS A 213 -10.43 0.72 -8.73
CA LYS A 213 -9.98 -0.02 -9.93
C LYS A 213 -8.47 0.03 -10.08
N ARG A 214 -7.84 1.20 -9.89
CA ARG A 214 -6.38 1.38 -9.97
C ARG A 214 -5.67 0.57 -8.90
N VAL A 215 -6.16 0.58 -7.66
CA VAL A 215 -5.59 -0.19 -6.55
C VAL A 215 -5.78 -1.69 -6.77
N ARG A 216 -6.98 -2.13 -7.17
CA ARG A 216 -7.27 -3.53 -7.53
C ARG A 216 -6.32 -4.03 -8.60
N ALA A 217 -6.08 -3.20 -9.62
CA ALA A 217 -5.13 -3.52 -10.66
C ALA A 217 -3.75 -3.79 -10.09
N THR A 218 -3.29 -3.20 -8.98
CA THR A 218 -1.93 -3.46 -8.45
C THR A 218 -1.67 -4.89 -7.95
N PHE A 219 -2.70 -5.67 -7.65
CA PHE A 219 -2.55 -7.04 -7.12
C PHE A 219 -3.45 -8.07 -7.79
N ALA A 220 -4.46 -7.65 -8.56
CA ALA A 220 -5.31 -8.58 -9.29
C ALA A 220 -4.57 -9.21 -10.47
N GLY A 221 -4.92 -10.47 -10.74
CA GLY A 221 -4.35 -11.31 -11.79
C GLY A 221 -3.63 -12.54 -11.22
N GLU A 222 -3.36 -13.50 -12.08
CA GLU A 222 -2.65 -14.74 -11.72
C GLU A 222 -1.13 -14.58 -11.84
N ALA A 223 -0.66 -13.62 -12.65
CA ALA A 223 0.75 -13.37 -12.85
C ALA A 223 1.35 -12.56 -11.68
N PRO A 224 2.42 -13.05 -11.03
CA PRO A 224 3.17 -12.27 -10.05
C PRO A 224 3.72 -10.99 -10.68
N ARG A 225 3.30 -9.83 -10.17
CA ARG A 225 3.74 -8.52 -10.70
C ARG A 225 5.13 -8.12 -10.25
N PHE A 226 5.52 -8.56 -9.05
CA PHE A 226 6.85 -8.32 -8.53
C PHE A 226 7.69 -9.58 -8.68
N GLN A 227 8.63 -9.53 -9.62
CA GLN A 227 9.57 -10.62 -9.88
C GLN A 227 10.97 -10.27 -9.39
N ARG A 228 11.58 -11.20 -8.68
CA ARG A 228 12.93 -11.07 -8.10
C ARG A 228 13.95 -11.77 -8.99
N PRO A 229 15.17 -11.24 -9.12
CA PRO A 229 16.20 -11.91 -9.89
C PRO A 229 16.61 -13.23 -9.22
N ALA A 230 16.62 -14.31 -10.00
CA ALA A 230 17.26 -15.57 -9.63
C ALA A 230 18.49 -15.77 -10.52
N ARG A 231 19.66 -15.96 -9.90
CA ARG A 231 20.93 -16.23 -10.60
C ARG A 231 21.04 -17.72 -10.90
N PHE A 232 21.42 -18.07 -12.12
CA PHE A 232 21.56 -19.45 -12.57
C PHE A 232 23.03 -19.72 -12.93
N GLU A 233 23.58 -20.82 -12.44
CA GLU A 233 24.92 -21.30 -12.77
C GLU A 233 24.81 -22.72 -13.33
N LEU A 234 25.43 -22.97 -14.47
CA LEU A 234 25.32 -24.22 -15.21
C LEU A 234 26.69 -24.90 -15.32
N HIS A 235 26.73 -26.21 -15.10
CA HIS A 235 27.93 -27.02 -15.14
C HIS A 235 27.67 -28.34 -15.86
N GLY A 236 28.66 -28.80 -16.63
CA GLY A 236 28.62 -30.09 -17.28
C GLY A 236 29.54 -30.15 -18.50
N HIS A 237 29.88 -31.36 -18.90
CA HIS A 237 30.62 -31.67 -20.13
C HIS A 237 30.00 -32.88 -20.82
N GLU A 238 30.43 -33.17 -22.04
CA GLU A 238 29.96 -34.32 -22.81
C GLU A 238 30.02 -35.62 -21.99
N GLY A 239 28.92 -36.37 -21.98
CA GLY A 239 28.78 -37.63 -21.23
C GLY A 239 28.30 -37.47 -19.79
N THR A 240 28.21 -36.24 -19.24
CA THR A 240 27.74 -36.00 -17.87
C THR A 240 26.36 -35.33 -17.81
N PRO A 241 25.60 -35.51 -16.72
CA PRO A 241 24.39 -34.75 -16.49
C PRO A 241 24.65 -33.24 -16.44
N LEU A 242 23.76 -32.45 -17.03
CA LEU A 242 23.73 -31.02 -16.82
C LEU A 242 23.32 -30.74 -15.36
N THR A 243 24.16 -30.03 -14.62
CA THR A 243 23.83 -29.51 -13.29
C THR A 243 23.51 -28.03 -13.40
N ILE A 244 22.37 -27.61 -12.84
CA ILE A 244 21.99 -26.20 -12.74
C ILE A 244 21.81 -25.85 -11.26
N ILE A 245 22.41 -24.74 -10.83
CA ILE A 245 22.28 -24.17 -9.49
C ILE A 245 21.58 -22.81 -9.61
N ALA A 246 20.43 -22.66 -8.97
CA ALA A 246 19.69 -21.40 -8.91
C ALA A 246 19.80 -20.78 -7.51
N ARG A 247 20.05 -19.48 -7.44
CA ARG A 247 20.17 -18.71 -6.19
C ARG A 247 19.29 -17.47 -6.21
N ASP A 248 18.55 -17.22 -5.13
CA ASP A 248 17.80 -15.98 -4.97
C ASP A 248 18.57 -14.93 -4.13
N GLU A 249 18.03 -13.72 -4.07
CA GLU A 249 18.63 -12.60 -3.31
C GLU A 249 18.61 -12.77 -1.78
N LEU A 250 17.88 -13.76 -1.25
CA LEU A 250 17.84 -14.07 0.17
C LEU A 250 18.83 -15.19 0.54
N GLY A 251 19.59 -15.70 -0.44
CA GLY A 251 20.56 -16.76 -0.25
C GLY A 251 19.98 -18.17 -0.32
N HIS A 252 18.72 -18.34 -0.75
CA HIS A 252 18.17 -19.66 -1.03
C HIS A 252 18.87 -20.28 -2.23
N VAL A 253 19.03 -21.61 -2.20
CA VAL A 253 19.75 -22.35 -3.24
C VAL A 253 18.94 -23.57 -3.64
N ALA A 254 18.67 -23.71 -4.94
CA ALA A 254 18.11 -24.91 -5.53
C ALA A 254 19.12 -25.51 -6.52
N GLN A 255 19.19 -26.83 -6.56
CA GLN A 255 20.04 -27.56 -7.50
C GLN A 255 19.23 -28.66 -8.17
N ALA A 256 19.40 -28.81 -9.49
CA ALA A 256 18.75 -29.84 -10.28
C ALA A 256 19.73 -30.43 -11.29
N GLN A 257 19.54 -31.71 -11.63
CA GLN A 257 20.38 -32.46 -12.58
C GLN A 257 19.52 -33.11 -13.67
N SER A 258 19.99 -33.03 -14.91
CA SER A 258 19.31 -33.71 -16.02
C SER A 258 19.36 -35.23 -15.83
N ALA A 259 18.32 -35.92 -16.29
CA ALA A 259 18.29 -37.38 -16.30
C ALA A 259 19.11 -37.92 -17.48
N ALA A 260 19.06 -37.22 -18.61
CA ALA A 260 19.89 -37.51 -19.77
C ALA A 260 21.28 -36.84 -19.63
N PRO A 261 22.37 -37.50 -20.03
CA PRO A 261 23.67 -36.85 -20.13
C PRO A 261 23.68 -35.81 -21.26
N LEU A 262 24.59 -34.84 -21.14
CA LEU A 262 24.93 -33.92 -22.21
C LEU A 262 25.56 -34.70 -23.36
N ALA A 263 24.96 -34.61 -24.54
CA ALA A 263 25.50 -35.22 -25.75
C ALA A 263 26.28 -34.18 -26.57
N ARG A 264 27.18 -34.62 -27.45
CA ARG A 264 27.80 -33.73 -28.42
C ARG A 264 26.77 -33.16 -29.39
N ALA A 265 26.83 -31.86 -29.63
CA ALA A 265 25.99 -31.16 -30.59
C ALA A 265 26.61 -31.20 -31.98
N GLU A 266 25.85 -31.62 -32.99
CA GLU A 266 26.31 -31.58 -34.39
C GLU A 266 25.97 -30.26 -35.10
N LYS A 267 24.87 -29.60 -34.72
CA LYS A 267 24.38 -28.37 -35.38
C LYS A 267 23.92 -27.28 -34.44
N GLN A 268 23.54 -27.63 -33.21
CA GLN A 268 22.80 -26.74 -32.33
C GLN A 268 23.25 -26.90 -30.87
N PRO A 269 24.47 -26.44 -30.52
CA PRO A 269 24.93 -26.47 -29.14
C PRO A 269 24.07 -25.59 -28.23
N LEU A 270 24.15 -25.86 -26.93
CA LEU A 270 23.59 -25.04 -25.85
C LEU A 270 24.41 -23.76 -25.68
N THR A 271 24.11 -22.76 -26.51
CA THR A 271 24.67 -21.42 -26.38
C THR A 271 24.10 -20.69 -25.16
N GLU A 272 24.82 -19.69 -24.66
CA GLU A 272 24.32 -18.85 -23.57
C GLU A 272 22.97 -18.20 -23.91
N GLU A 273 22.79 -17.77 -25.16
CA GLU A 273 21.53 -17.21 -25.66
C GLU A 273 20.37 -18.20 -25.53
N LYS A 274 20.56 -19.46 -25.97
CA LYS A 274 19.54 -20.52 -25.84
C LYS A 274 19.24 -20.84 -24.38
N LEU A 275 20.25 -20.89 -23.53
CA LEU A 275 20.08 -21.12 -22.10
C LEU A 275 19.27 -19.99 -21.46
N ARG A 276 19.57 -18.73 -21.81
CA ARG A 276 18.80 -17.56 -21.35
C ARG A 276 17.36 -17.59 -21.83
N ASP A 277 17.11 -17.89 -23.10
CA ASP A 277 15.76 -18.00 -23.65
C ASP A 277 14.96 -19.13 -22.95
N GLN A 278 15.54 -20.31 -22.77
CA GLN A 278 14.80 -21.45 -22.19
C GLN A 278 14.64 -21.33 -20.67
N LEU A 279 15.68 -20.95 -19.95
CA LEU A 279 15.65 -20.83 -18.48
C LEU A 279 15.00 -19.53 -18.01
N GLY A 280 14.95 -18.51 -18.87
CA GLY A 280 14.31 -17.22 -18.61
C GLY A 280 12.79 -17.21 -18.70
N ARG A 281 12.18 -18.29 -19.21
CA ARG A 281 10.71 -18.49 -19.26
C ARG A 281 10.15 -18.80 -17.87
N LEU A 282 10.22 -17.81 -16.98
CA LEU A 282 9.79 -17.85 -15.58
C LEU A 282 8.44 -17.13 -15.35
N GLY A 283 7.65 -16.95 -16.42
CA GLY A 283 6.32 -16.37 -16.33
C GLY A 283 5.42 -17.15 -15.36
N GLY A 284 4.61 -16.43 -14.59
CA GLY A 284 3.76 -17.02 -13.54
C GLY A 284 4.47 -17.33 -12.23
N THR A 285 5.79 -17.12 -12.15
CA THR A 285 6.60 -17.33 -10.94
C THR A 285 7.00 -15.97 -10.33
N PRO A 286 7.36 -15.91 -9.03
CA PRO A 286 7.87 -14.69 -8.40
C PRO A 286 9.32 -14.36 -8.82
N PHE A 287 9.86 -15.05 -9.82
CA PHE A 287 11.23 -14.89 -10.28
C PHE A 287 11.30 -14.38 -11.72
N LYS A 288 12.36 -13.61 -11.99
CA LYS A 288 12.87 -13.31 -13.33
C LYS A 288 14.31 -13.78 -13.41
N LEU A 289 14.79 -14.09 -14.61
CA LEU A 289 16.19 -14.49 -14.77
C LEU A 289 17.10 -13.30 -14.47
N GLY A 290 18.00 -13.48 -13.51
CA GLY A 290 19.06 -12.54 -13.19
C GLY A 290 20.30 -12.82 -14.03
N ALA A 291 21.45 -12.91 -13.36
CA ALA A 291 22.68 -13.36 -14.02
C ALA A 291 22.59 -14.85 -14.37
N LEU A 292 23.09 -15.21 -15.55
CA LEU A 292 23.28 -16.58 -15.99
C LEU A 292 24.76 -16.78 -16.29
N THR A 293 25.36 -17.81 -15.70
CA THR A 293 26.75 -18.17 -15.92
C THR A 293 26.81 -19.60 -16.43
N SER A 294 27.35 -19.78 -17.63
CA SER A 294 27.55 -21.10 -18.23
C SER A 294 29.01 -21.53 -18.06
N ARG A 295 29.23 -22.67 -17.41
CA ARG A 295 30.51 -23.38 -17.33
C ARG A 295 30.41 -24.73 -18.02
N LEU A 296 29.75 -24.76 -19.17
CA LEU A 296 29.66 -25.96 -20.01
C LEU A 296 30.94 -26.11 -20.82
N GLU A 297 31.47 -27.33 -20.86
CA GLU A 297 32.66 -27.66 -21.63
C GLU A 297 32.27 -28.37 -22.93
N GLY A 298 32.76 -27.84 -24.05
CA GLY A 298 32.49 -28.36 -25.39
C GLY A 298 31.14 -27.92 -25.98
N GLU A 299 30.90 -28.34 -27.23
CA GLU A 299 29.64 -28.09 -27.93
C GLU A 299 28.63 -29.17 -27.55
N VAL A 300 27.91 -28.96 -26.46
CA VAL A 300 26.96 -29.93 -25.90
C VAL A 300 25.50 -29.59 -26.22
N ILE A 301 24.64 -30.60 -26.24
CA ILE A 301 23.18 -30.48 -26.40
C ILE A 301 22.45 -31.25 -25.30
N LEU A 302 21.28 -30.74 -24.90
CA LEU A 302 20.32 -31.41 -24.04
C LEU A 302 18.91 -31.20 -24.61
N PRO A 303 18.00 -32.19 -24.54
CA PRO A 303 16.61 -32.00 -24.94
C PRO A 303 15.97 -30.81 -24.23
N VAL A 304 15.21 -29.99 -24.97
CA VAL A 304 14.50 -28.82 -24.42
C VAL A 304 13.49 -29.24 -23.35
N SER A 305 12.91 -30.43 -23.45
CA SER A 305 12.05 -31.02 -22.40
C SER A 305 12.79 -31.17 -21.07
N GLU A 306 14.05 -31.59 -21.08
CA GLU A 306 14.87 -31.70 -19.87
C GLU A 306 15.19 -30.30 -19.30
N LEU A 307 15.56 -29.31 -20.13
CA LEU A 307 15.74 -27.93 -19.66
C LEU A 307 14.48 -27.37 -19.01
N ASN A 308 13.31 -27.63 -19.61
CA ASN A 308 12.02 -27.21 -19.07
C ASN A 308 11.70 -27.89 -17.73
N ARG A 309 12.03 -29.19 -17.59
CA ARG A 309 11.88 -29.93 -16.33
C ARG A 309 12.76 -29.34 -15.24
N LEU A 310 14.07 -29.19 -15.51
CA LEU A 310 15.03 -28.61 -14.56
C LEU A 310 14.62 -27.20 -14.12
N ARG A 311 14.21 -26.34 -15.06
CA ARG A 311 13.72 -24.99 -14.73
C ARG A 311 12.56 -25.05 -13.73
N ARG A 312 11.57 -25.91 -13.96
CA ARG A 312 10.40 -26.04 -13.08
C ARG A 312 10.79 -26.57 -11.70
N GLU A 313 11.68 -27.57 -11.63
CA GLU A 313 12.18 -28.12 -10.37
C GLU A 313 12.93 -27.07 -9.54
N LEU A 314 13.83 -26.31 -10.17
CA LEU A 314 14.58 -25.24 -9.50
C LEU A 314 13.66 -24.15 -8.95
N VAL A 315 12.70 -23.70 -9.75
CA VAL A 315 11.72 -22.69 -9.33
C VAL A 315 10.89 -23.20 -8.17
N ALA A 316 10.33 -24.40 -8.27
CA ALA A 316 9.48 -24.98 -7.22
C ALA A 316 10.24 -25.11 -5.90
N GLU A 317 11.51 -25.52 -5.95
CA GLU A 317 12.34 -25.62 -4.75
C GLU A 317 12.66 -24.24 -4.14
N LEU A 318 12.97 -23.23 -4.97
CA LEU A 318 13.15 -21.86 -4.47
C LEU A 318 11.85 -21.30 -3.87
N GLU A 319 10.69 -21.54 -4.49
CA GLU A 319 9.39 -21.14 -3.92
C GLU A 319 9.13 -21.82 -2.58
N ARG A 320 9.39 -23.12 -2.49
CA ARG A 320 9.25 -23.91 -1.25
C ARG A 320 10.11 -23.33 -0.13
N GLN A 321 11.38 -23.01 -0.40
CA GLN A 321 12.26 -22.42 0.60
C GLN A 321 11.78 -21.03 1.05
N ARG A 322 11.31 -20.20 0.11
CA ARG A 322 10.79 -18.86 0.42
C ARG A 322 9.47 -18.88 1.21
N ALA A 323 8.68 -19.94 1.08
CA ALA A 323 7.46 -20.13 1.85
C ALA A 323 7.73 -20.50 3.32
N LEU A 324 8.95 -20.95 3.64
CA LEU A 324 9.32 -21.26 5.02
C LEU A 324 9.44 -19.97 5.84
N PRO A 325 8.98 -19.98 7.10
CA PRO A 325 9.17 -18.86 7.99
C PRO A 325 10.67 -18.60 8.20
N LYS A 326 11.06 -17.33 8.23
CA LYS A 326 12.44 -16.95 8.54
C LYS A 326 12.81 -17.51 9.92
N ARG A 327 13.88 -18.28 9.98
CA ARG A 327 14.49 -18.67 11.25
C ARG A 327 15.15 -17.43 11.84
N TRP A 328 14.68 -17.03 13.02
CA TRP A 328 15.30 -15.96 13.80
C TRP A 328 16.12 -16.59 14.90
N VAL A 329 17.26 -15.96 15.20
CA VAL A 329 18.09 -16.30 16.36
C VAL A 329 18.02 -15.08 17.28
N LEU A 330 17.69 -15.31 18.55
CA LEU A 330 17.70 -14.24 19.53
C LEU A 330 19.14 -13.74 19.66
N ASN A 331 19.36 -12.44 19.47
CA ASN A 331 20.69 -11.87 19.71
C ASN A 331 20.86 -11.69 21.23
N GLU A 332 21.46 -12.69 21.89
CA GLU A 332 21.67 -12.69 23.34
C GLU A 332 22.44 -11.46 23.83
N LYS A 333 23.36 -10.91 23.00
CA LYS A 333 24.14 -9.71 23.34
C LYS A 333 23.30 -8.43 23.39
N LEU A 334 22.17 -8.36 22.68
CA LEU A 334 21.24 -7.23 22.75
C LEU A 334 20.25 -7.34 23.92
N ALA A 335 20.03 -8.55 24.45
CA ALA A 335 19.20 -8.76 25.62
C ALA A 335 19.87 -8.27 26.92
N GLU A 336 21.20 -8.17 26.93
CA GLU A 336 22.00 -7.66 28.06
C GLU A 336 22.25 -6.15 28.01
N SER A 337 21.80 -5.44 26.96
CA SER A 337 21.93 -3.98 26.92
C SER A 337 21.11 -3.38 28.07
N PRO A 338 21.72 -2.60 28.99
CA PRO A 338 20.99 -2.04 30.12
C PRO A 338 19.84 -1.21 29.56
N ALA A 339 18.62 -1.50 30.05
CA ALA A 339 17.43 -0.73 29.73
C ALA A 339 17.79 0.76 29.82
N ALA A 340 17.61 1.49 28.70
CA ALA A 340 17.85 2.91 28.66
C ALA A 340 17.16 3.53 29.89
N SER A 341 17.97 4.10 30.79
CA SER A 341 17.50 4.73 32.01
C SER A 341 16.33 5.64 31.67
N SER A 342 15.15 5.31 32.18
CA SER A 342 13.94 6.10 31.94
C SER A 342 14.24 7.56 32.33
N PRO A 343 14.00 8.54 31.44
CA PRO A 343 14.16 9.93 31.82
C PRO A 343 13.22 10.20 33.00
N SER A 344 13.79 10.62 34.12
CA SER A 344 13.03 11.06 35.30
C SER A 344 12.06 12.16 34.85
N LEU A 345 10.77 11.91 35.01
CA LEU A 345 9.75 12.93 34.80
C LEU A 345 10.02 14.09 35.76
N PRO A 346 10.07 15.35 35.28
CA PRO A 346 10.17 16.49 36.17
C PRO A 346 8.94 16.55 37.08
N SER A 347 9.21 16.72 38.37
CA SER A 347 8.26 16.81 39.49
C SER A 347 7.37 18.04 39.44
#